data_AF-A0AAE0GYU6-F1
#
_entry.id   AF-A0AAE0GYU6-F1
#
_cell.length_a   1.000
_cell.length_b   1.000
_cell.length_c   1.000
_cell.angle_alpha   90.00
_cell.angle_beta   90.00
_cell.angle_gamma   90.00
#
_symmetry.space_group_name_H-M   'P 1'
#
loop_
_entity.id
_entity.type
_entity.pdbx_description
1 polymer ?
#
loop_
_entity_poly.entity_id
_entity_poly.type
_entity_poly.pdbx_seq_one_letter_code
_entity_poly.pdbx_strand_id
1 'polypeptide(L)'
;MHRNSLLKSFPICGVNRLCPLSSRFIGARYEGPKPHLTPCFQHNYANTANPGVTESERSREETTRSGIGYPEKSVGALYGTHVPTTPFQRLALTSGSAVGALFNPARADLVAALAELTGTVALQNMRKQMRADPTGRRLLSEQPRITSKNIELCYTLPTNTFGGSYAKFMGKRGFSADERPPVRFVDDPELAYVATRYREVHDFWHVLFGMGTTVLGETGIKAVELLQTGLPMCGMATLGGTFRLTPVKRRLLYSTYFPWALQAATKCAPLMCIEYEKHFEDDLQLLRKRWNIQPAPPLPTQSKSSAEAQRQ
;
A
#
# COMPACT_ATOMS: atom_id res chain seq x y z
N MET A 1 -42.23 21.34 65.17
CA MET A 1 -42.00 22.81 65.20
C MET A 1 -41.82 23.28 63.77
N HIS A 2 -42.66 24.23 63.33
CA HIS A 2 -42.56 25.17 62.20
C HIS A 2 -41.96 24.72 60.84
N ARG A 3 -42.44 25.14 59.67
CA ARG A 3 -43.62 25.81 59.10
C ARG A 3 -43.24 25.94 57.60
N ASN A 4 -44.16 25.72 56.67
CA ASN A 4 -44.34 26.42 55.37
C ASN A 4 -43.13 26.72 54.45
N SER A 5 -43.16 26.70 53.11
CA SER A 5 -44.19 26.61 52.07
C SER A 5 -43.54 27.22 50.81
N LEU A 6 -43.59 26.52 49.66
CA LEU A 6 -43.84 27.04 48.28
C LEU A 6 -42.88 28.14 47.72
N LEU A 7 -42.58 28.34 46.42
CA LEU A 7 -42.94 27.82 45.10
C LEU A 7 -42.20 28.72 44.06
N LYS A 8 -42.19 28.29 42.78
CA LYS A 8 -41.99 29.06 41.51
C LYS A 8 -40.55 29.36 41.13
N SER A 9 -39.96 28.91 40.00
CA SER A 9 -40.35 28.79 38.57
C SER A 9 -40.25 30.10 37.77
N PHE A 10 -39.44 30.01 36.69
CA PHE A 10 -39.53 30.66 35.36
C PHE A 10 -38.78 32.00 35.06
N PRO A 11 -38.49 32.29 33.77
CA PRO A 11 -37.20 32.78 33.27
C PRO A 11 -37.29 34.24 32.78
N ILE A 12 -36.16 34.81 32.32
CA ILE A 12 -36.14 36.13 31.68
C ILE A 12 -35.44 36.07 30.33
N CYS A 13 -36.13 36.63 29.35
CA CYS A 13 -35.78 36.83 27.96
C CYS A 13 -35.41 38.32 27.74
N GLY A 14 -34.57 38.59 26.74
CA GLY A 14 -34.56 39.86 26.00
C GLY A 14 -33.53 40.91 26.46
N VAL A 15 -33.15 41.92 25.68
CA VAL A 15 -33.49 42.39 24.32
C VAL A 15 -32.40 43.43 23.94
N ASN A 16 -32.19 43.69 22.63
CA ASN A 16 -31.80 45.00 22.03
C ASN A 16 -30.35 45.49 22.30
N ARG A 17 -29.64 46.25 21.47
CA ARG A 17 -29.80 47.06 20.22
C ARG A 17 -28.38 47.63 19.96
N LEU A 18 -27.81 47.75 18.75
CA LEU A 18 -27.79 48.95 17.88
C LEU A 18 -26.57 48.87 16.91
N CYS A 19 -26.79 49.16 15.62
CA CYS A 19 -25.80 49.71 14.64
C CYS A 19 -25.64 51.25 14.89
N PRO A 20 -24.83 52.09 14.16
CA PRO A 20 -24.10 51.95 12.87
C PRO A 20 -22.71 52.68 12.79
N LEU A 21 -22.20 52.92 11.56
CA LEU A 21 -21.18 53.90 11.07
C LEU A 21 -19.72 53.40 10.98
N SER A 22 -19.20 53.07 9.79
CA SER A 22 -18.69 53.91 8.68
C SER A 22 -17.35 54.61 8.94
N SER A 23 -16.31 54.19 8.22
CA SER A 23 -15.35 55.09 7.56
C SER A 23 -14.45 54.31 6.58
N ARG A 24 -14.39 54.79 5.34
CA ARG A 24 -13.35 54.48 4.36
C ARG A 24 -12.05 55.14 4.82
N PHE A 25 -10.90 54.49 4.65
CA PHE A 25 -9.73 55.13 4.03
C PHE A 25 -8.74 54.08 3.51
N ILE A 26 -8.16 54.43 2.37
CA ILE A 26 -7.22 53.72 1.50
C ILE A 26 -5.80 53.84 2.08
N GLY A 27 -4.98 52.79 1.97
CA GLY A 27 -3.53 52.93 2.21
C GLY A 27 -2.75 51.63 2.34
N ALA A 28 -2.28 51.11 1.20
CA ALA A 28 -1.09 50.28 0.95
C ALA A 28 -0.45 49.48 2.12
N ARG A 29 -0.19 48.17 1.88
CA ARG A 29 1.19 47.62 1.78
C ARG A 29 1.25 46.09 1.57
N TYR A 30 2.18 45.74 0.68
CA TYR A 30 3.03 44.55 0.65
C TYR A 30 2.40 43.16 0.43
N GLU A 31 2.46 42.73 -0.82
CA GLU A 31 2.54 41.31 -1.18
C GLU A 31 3.95 40.78 -0.87
N GLY A 32 4.02 39.81 0.05
CA GLY A 32 5.21 38.97 0.29
C GLY A 32 5.10 37.62 -0.45
N PRO A 33 6.23 36.95 -0.73
CA PRO A 33 6.32 35.97 -1.80
C PRO A 33 5.64 34.63 -1.49
N LYS A 34 4.89 34.14 -2.47
CA LYS A 34 4.33 32.78 -2.52
C LYS A 34 5.47 31.75 -2.63
N PRO A 35 5.47 30.65 -1.84
CA PRO A 35 6.48 29.61 -2.01
C PRO A 35 6.28 28.88 -3.33
N HIS A 36 7.34 28.86 -4.13
CA HIS A 36 7.49 28.12 -5.37
C HIS A 36 7.29 26.62 -5.14
N LEU A 37 6.19 26.08 -5.68
CA LEU A 37 6.05 24.66 -5.97
C LEU A 37 6.63 24.41 -7.36
N THR A 38 7.75 23.70 -7.40
CA THR A 38 8.38 23.21 -8.63
C THR A 38 7.47 22.16 -9.29
N PRO A 39 7.03 22.34 -10.54
CA PRO A 39 6.29 21.31 -11.26
C PRO A 39 7.27 20.33 -11.90
N CYS A 40 7.29 19.08 -11.43
CA CYS A 40 7.93 17.98 -12.15
C CYS A 40 7.06 17.56 -13.34
N PHE A 41 7.56 17.88 -14.55
CA PHE A 41 7.35 17.21 -15.83
C PHE A 41 5.97 16.57 -16.10
N GLN A 42 5.08 17.37 -16.70
CA GLN A 42 4.06 16.88 -17.62
C GLN A 42 4.72 16.63 -18.99
N HIS A 43 4.71 15.39 -19.48
CA HIS A 43 4.95 15.12 -20.90
C HIS A 43 3.66 15.40 -21.68
N ASN A 44 3.53 16.63 -22.19
CA ASN A 44 2.60 16.94 -23.26
C ASN A 44 3.24 16.48 -24.58
N TYR A 45 2.62 15.52 -25.25
CA TYR A 45 2.86 15.27 -26.66
C TYR A 45 2.29 16.43 -27.47
N ALA A 46 3.14 17.43 -27.74
CA ALA A 46 2.86 18.46 -28.73
C ALA A 46 3.49 18.03 -30.06
N ASN A 47 2.61 17.81 -31.03
CA ASN A 47 2.91 17.44 -32.40
C ASN A 47 3.47 18.67 -33.13
N THR A 48 4.77 18.74 -33.37
CA THR A 48 5.38 19.75 -34.26
C THR A 48 5.69 19.10 -35.60
N ALA A 49 4.78 19.32 -36.56
CA ALA A 49 5.00 19.02 -37.95
C ALA A 49 6.16 19.88 -38.49
N ASN A 50 7.17 19.23 -39.07
CA ASN A 50 8.24 19.89 -39.81
C ASN A 50 7.91 19.77 -41.30
N PRO A 51 7.81 20.86 -42.08
CA PRO A 51 7.42 20.81 -43.48
C PRO A 51 8.65 20.55 -44.33
N GLY A 52 8.80 19.34 -44.87
CA GLY A 52 9.90 19.08 -45.80
C GLY A 52 10.30 17.62 -45.97
N VAL A 53 9.35 16.73 -46.24
CA VAL A 53 9.65 15.39 -46.74
C VAL A 53 8.68 15.06 -47.87
N THR A 54 9.23 14.79 -49.06
CA THR A 54 8.48 14.53 -50.28
C THR A 54 7.80 13.15 -50.26
N GLU A 55 6.64 13.07 -50.90
CA GLU A 55 5.69 11.94 -50.92
C GLU A 55 6.26 10.61 -51.45
N SER A 56 7.46 10.61 -52.04
CA SER A 56 8.11 9.41 -52.60
C SER A 56 8.85 8.54 -51.55
N GLU A 57 9.15 9.08 -50.37
CA GLU A 57 9.81 8.32 -49.28
C GLU A 57 8.79 7.60 -48.38
N ARG A 58 7.52 8.02 -48.42
CA ARG A 58 6.43 7.46 -47.60
C ARG A 58 6.04 6.03 -47.98
N SER A 59 6.21 5.66 -49.26
CA SER A 59 5.86 4.35 -49.79
C SER A 59 6.92 3.26 -49.55
N ARG A 60 8.11 3.59 -49.02
CA ARG A 60 9.15 2.60 -48.69
C ARG A 60 9.24 2.24 -47.20
N GLU A 61 8.65 3.06 -46.31
CA GLU A 61 8.58 2.75 -44.88
C GLU A 61 7.32 1.98 -44.46
N GLU A 62 6.31 1.87 -45.33
CA GLU A 62 5.06 1.17 -45.00
C GLU A 62 5.13 -0.37 -45.10
N THR A 63 6.23 -0.94 -45.62
CA THR A 63 6.40 -2.41 -45.71
C THR A 63 7.22 -3.01 -44.57
N THR A 64 7.70 -2.21 -43.62
CA THR A 64 8.45 -2.68 -42.42
C THR A 64 7.73 -2.40 -41.11
N ARG A 65 6.39 -2.33 -41.14
CA ARG A 65 5.54 -2.13 -39.94
C ARG A 65 4.51 -3.25 -39.75
N SER A 66 4.98 -4.50 -39.72
CA SER A 66 4.21 -5.60 -39.16
C SER A 66 5.14 -6.56 -38.41
N GLY A 67 5.25 -6.36 -37.10
CA GLY A 67 6.08 -7.23 -36.27
C GLY A 67 6.44 -6.61 -34.93
N ILE A 68 5.45 -6.12 -34.17
CA ILE A 68 5.64 -5.97 -32.73
C ILE A 68 5.60 -7.40 -32.18
N GLY A 69 6.77 -8.05 -32.19
CA GLY A 69 6.97 -9.35 -31.57
C GLY A 69 6.68 -9.22 -30.08
N TYR A 70 5.64 -9.92 -29.62
CA TYR A 70 5.56 -10.33 -28.23
C TYR A 70 6.88 -11.04 -27.89
N PRO A 71 7.50 -10.82 -26.71
CA PRO A 71 8.72 -11.50 -26.35
C PRO A 71 8.49 -13.01 -26.49
N GLU A 72 9.25 -13.61 -27.39
CA GLU A 72 9.26 -15.04 -27.64
C GLU A 72 9.45 -15.74 -26.29
N LYS A 73 8.52 -16.62 -25.90
CA LYS A 73 8.63 -17.37 -24.64
C LYS A 73 10.00 -18.04 -24.61
N SER A 74 10.83 -17.72 -23.61
CA SER A 74 12.13 -18.36 -23.47
C SER A 74 11.94 -19.88 -23.43
N VAL A 75 12.78 -20.60 -24.18
CA VAL A 75 12.70 -22.06 -24.26
C VAL A 75 12.77 -22.64 -22.85
N GLY A 76 11.71 -23.32 -22.42
CA GLY A 76 11.59 -23.89 -21.06
C GLY A 76 10.86 -23.02 -20.03
N ALA A 77 10.33 -21.86 -20.39
CA ALA A 77 9.52 -21.03 -19.48
C ALA A 77 8.20 -21.71 -19.08
N LEU A 78 7.95 -21.81 -17.78
CA LEU A 78 6.72 -22.39 -17.23
C LEU A 78 5.52 -21.44 -17.30
N TYR A 79 5.77 -20.13 -17.37
CA TYR A 79 4.76 -19.07 -17.53
C TYR A 79 5.42 -17.82 -18.13
N GLY A 80 4.62 -16.82 -18.55
CA GLY A 80 5.08 -15.73 -19.43
C GLY A 80 6.26 -14.88 -18.94
N THR A 81 6.50 -14.81 -17.62
CA THR A 81 7.60 -14.05 -17.01
C THR A 81 8.65 -14.96 -16.37
N HIS A 82 8.54 -16.29 -16.52
CA HIS A 82 9.44 -17.25 -15.90
C HIS A 82 10.84 -17.17 -16.50
N VAL A 83 11.84 -17.18 -15.62
CA VAL A 83 13.26 -17.23 -15.96
C VAL A 83 13.83 -18.49 -15.33
N PRO A 84 14.08 -19.55 -16.13
CA PRO A 84 14.74 -20.75 -15.65
C PRO A 84 16.11 -20.42 -15.06
N THR A 85 16.44 -21.00 -13.90
CA THR A 85 17.73 -20.78 -13.24
C THR A 85 18.39 -22.10 -12.87
N THR A 86 19.71 -22.19 -13.05
CA THR A 86 20.51 -23.30 -12.50
C THR A 86 20.73 -23.11 -10.99
N PRO A 87 21.08 -24.16 -10.22
CA PRO A 87 21.37 -24.01 -8.79
C PRO A 87 22.45 -22.96 -8.48
N PHE A 88 23.48 -22.86 -9.33
CA PHE A 88 24.53 -21.85 -9.19
C PHE A 88 24.01 -20.43 -9.47
N GLN A 89 23.26 -20.24 -10.57
CA GLN A 89 22.63 -18.94 -10.87
C GLN A 89 21.67 -18.52 -9.75
N ARG A 90 20.88 -19.48 -9.23
CA ARG A 90 19.94 -19.26 -8.14
C ARG A 90 20.67 -18.81 -6.87
N LEU A 91 21.79 -19.46 -6.52
CA LEU A 91 22.63 -19.06 -5.39
C LEU A 91 23.22 -17.65 -5.59
N ALA A 92 23.79 -17.38 -6.77
CA ALA A 92 24.36 -16.07 -7.08
C ALA A 92 23.31 -14.95 -7.04
N LEU A 93 22.13 -15.17 -7.64
CA LEU A 93 21.00 -14.25 -7.60
C LEU A 93 20.50 -14.02 -6.17
N THR A 94 20.46 -15.07 -5.35
CA THR A 94 20.02 -14.97 -3.94
C THR A 94 20.97 -14.08 -3.17
N SER A 95 22.27 -14.37 -3.24
CA SER A 95 23.32 -13.59 -2.56
C SER A 95 23.35 -12.14 -3.04
N GLY A 96 23.33 -11.92 -4.35
CA GLY A 96 23.31 -10.57 -4.93
C GLY A 96 22.06 -9.78 -4.55
N SER A 97 20.88 -10.41 -4.58
CA SER A 97 19.62 -9.76 -4.20
C SER A 97 19.56 -9.45 -2.72
N ALA A 98 20.06 -10.34 -1.86
CA ALA A 98 20.14 -10.10 -0.41
C ALA A 98 21.03 -8.89 -0.10
N VAL A 99 22.25 -8.87 -0.64
CA VAL A 99 23.21 -7.77 -0.45
C VAL A 99 22.62 -6.47 -0.99
N GLY A 100 22.12 -6.46 -2.22
CA GLY A 100 21.56 -5.27 -2.84
C GLY A 100 20.31 -4.73 -2.13
N ALA A 101 19.41 -5.60 -1.66
CA ALA A 101 18.23 -5.19 -0.89
C ALA A 101 18.60 -4.62 0.49
N LEU A 102 19.67 -5.09 1.12
CA LEU A 102 20.16 -4.52 2.38
C LEU A 102 20.66 -3.08 2.20
N PHE A 103 21.46 -2.84 1.15
CA PHE A 103 22.00 -1.52 0.84
C PHE A 103 20.97 -0.57 0.25
N ASN A 104 20.06 -1.05 -0.59
CA ASN A 104 19.01 -0.26 -1.22
C ASN A 104 17.63 -0.94 -1.12
N PRO A 105 16.92 -0.79 0.02
CA PRO A 105 15.59 -1.37 0.21
C PRO A 105 14.51 -0.83 -0.74
N ALA A 106 14.75 0.31 -1.39
CA ALA A 106 13.82 0.87 -2.37
C ALA A 106 13.81 0.09 -3.70
N ARG A 107 14.79 -0.80 -3.91
CA ARG A 107 14.84 -1.73 -5.04
C ARG A 107 13.86 -2.89 -4.81
N ALA A 108 12.59 -2.62 -5.09
CA ALA A 108 11.51 -3.59 -4.96
C ALA A 108 11.74 -4.88 -5.77
N ASP A 109 12.47 -4.79 -6.88
CA ASP A 109 12.89 -5.92 -7.71
C ASP A 109 13.83 -6.88 -6.96
N LEU A 110 14.78 -6.37 -6.18
CA LEU A 110 15.72 -7.20 -5.40
C LEU A 110 15.01 -7.87 -4.22
N VAL A 111 14.11 -7.14 -3.55
CA VAL A 111 13.28 -7.69 -2.47
C VAL A 111 12.35 -8.78 -3.01
N ALA A 112 11.75 -8.55 -4.18
CA ALA A 112 10.92 -9.51 -4.89
C ALA A 112 11.71 -10.77 -5.26
N ALA A 113 12.88 -10.63 -5.88
CA ALA A 113 13.76 -11.75 -6.23
C ALA A 113 14.13 -12.56 -4.99
N LEU A 114 14.52 -11.89 -3.89
CA LEU A 114 14.87 -12.56 -2.64
C LEU A 114 13.70 -13.37 -2.07
N ALA A 115 12.47 -12.84 -2.14
CA ALA A 115 11.27 -13.56 -1.71
C ALA A 115 11.01 -14.83 -2.55
N GLU A 116 11.21 -14.77 -3.86
CA GLU A 116 11.05 -15.94 -4.76
C GLU A 116 12.13 -17.00 -4.51
N LEU A 117 13.37 -16.54 -4.33
CA LEU A 117 14.53 -17.40 -4.24
C LEU A 117 14.60 -18.16 -2.90
N THR A 118 14.14 -17.51 -1.82
CA THR A 118 14.14 -18.08 -0.45
C THR A 118 12.77 -18.63 -0.03
N GLY A 119 11.70 -18.33 -0.75
CA GLY A 119 10.33 -18.54 -0.30
C GLY A 119 9.69 -19.88 -0.64
N THR A 120 10.36 -20.82 -1.31
CA THR A 120 9.73 -22.05 -1.84
C THR A 120 8.87 -22.80 -0.82
N VAL A 121 9.41 -23.07 0.37
CA VAL A 121 8.68 -23.79 1.43
C VAL A 121 7.47 -22.99 1.93
N ALA A 122 7.63 -21.68 2.10
CA ALA A 122 6.55 -20.78 2.52
C ALA A 122 5.42 -20.73 1.47
N LEU A 123 5.78 -20.62 0.18
CA LEU A 123 4.83 -20.66 -0.93
C LEU A 123 4.06 -21.99 -0.98
N GLN A 124 4.76 -23.12 -0.78
CA GLN A 124 4.13 -24.45 -0.73
C GLN A 124 3.15 -24.56 0.44
N ASN A 125 3.50 -24.02 1.62
CA ASN A 125 2.62 -24.02 2.79
C ASN A 125 1.39 -23.14 2.58
N MET A 126 1.56 -21.94 2.00
CA MET A 126 0.43 -21.07 1.64
C MET A 126 -0.49 -21.74 0.61
N ARG A 127 0.07 -22.37 -0.44
CA ARG A 127 -0.71 -23.17 -1.41
C ARG A 127 -1.49 -24.28 -0.72
N LYS A 128 -0.85 -25.02 0.20
CA LYS A 128 -1.51 -26.09 0.97
C LYS A 128 -2.69 -25.54 1.79
N GLN A 129 -2.51 -24.40 2.45
CA GLN A 129 -3.58 -23.72 3.19
C GLN A 129 -4.72 -23.28 2.27
N MET A 130 -4.40 -22.66 1.13
CA MET A 130 -5.39 -22.25 0.13
C MET A 130 -6.16 -23.43 -0.46
N ARG A 131 -5.51 -24.58 -0.71
CA ARG A 131 -6.20 -25.78 -1.20
C ARG A 131 -7.15 -26.39 -0.16
N ALA A 132 -6.85 -26.25 1.14
CA ALA A 132 -7.72 -26.72 2.21
C ALA A 132 -8.99 -25.86 2.35
N ASP A 133 -8.89 -24.56 2.03
CA ASP A 133 -9.99 -23.61 2.12
C ASP A 133 -10.87 -23.57 0.83
N PRO A 134 -12.21 -23.61 0.92
CA PRO A 134 -13.08 -23.53 -0.28
C PRO A 134 -12.89 -22.26 -1.11
N THR A 135 -12.65 -21.13 -0.45
CA THR A 135 -12.38 -19.85 -1.10
C THR A 135 -10.97 -19.82 -1.68
N GLY A 136 -9.98 -20.34 -0.94
CA GLY A 136 -8.63 -20.52 -1.44
C GLY A 136 -8.56 -21.38 -2.70
N ARG A 137 -9.35 -22.47 -2.80
CA ARG A 137 -9.44 -23.29 -4.02
C ARG A 137 -9.97 -22.51 -5.22
N ARG A 138 -11.01 -21.68 -5.03
CA ARG A 138 -11.51 -20.79 -6.09
C ARG A 138 -10.44 -19.80 -6.52
N LEU A 139 -9.74 -19.18 -5.57
CA LEU A 139 -8.65 -18.23 -5.85
C LEU A 139 -7.50 -18.87 -6.65
N LEU A 140 -7.14 -20.13 -6.38
CA LEU A 140 -6.12 -20.86 -7.14
C LEU A 140 -6.59 -21.23 -8.55
N SER A 141 -7.89 -21.45 -8.74
CA SER A 141 -8.49 -21.78 -10.04
C SER A 141 -8.72 -20.55 -10.91
N GLU A 142 -9.34 -19.50 -10.36
CA GLU A 142 -9.74 -18.28 -11.07
C GLU A 142 -8.56 -17.33 -11.29
N GLN A 143 -7.55 -17.41 -10.41
CA GLN A 143 -6.36 -16.57 -10.42
C GLN A 143 -6.63 -15.05 -10.60
N PRO A 144 -7.56 -14.44 -9.81
CA PRO A 144 -7.82 -13.01 -9.91
C PRO A 144 -6.55 -12.20 -9.65
N ARG A 145 -6.41 -11.10 -10.38
CA ARG A 145 -5.26 -10.18 -10.34
C ARG A 145 -5.68 -8.85 -9.75
N ILE A 146 -4.76 -8.15 -9.10
CA ILE A 146 -4.93 -6.75 -8.68
C ILE A 146 -4.03 -5.87 -9.55
N THR A 147 -4.64 -5.17 -10.50
CA THR A 147 -4.04 -4.29 -11.52
C THR A 147 -4.80 -2.98 -11.54
N SER A 148 -4.27 -1.93 -12.15
CA SER A 148 -4.97 -0.63 -12.19
C SER A 148 -6.36 -0.73 -12.84
N LYS A 149 -6.52 -1.63 -13.82
CA LYS A 149 -7.79 -1.84 -14.54
C LYS A 149 -8.92 -2.36 -13.65
N ASN A 150 -8.62 -3.28 -12.75
CA ASN A 150 -9.64 -3.96 -11.94
C ASN A 150 -9.80 -3.38 -10.53
N ILE A 151 -9.01 -2.36 -10.18
CA ILE A 151 -9.26 -1.52 -9.01
C ILE A 151 -9.83 -0.14 -9.39
N GLU A 152 -10.14 0.12 -10.65
CA GLU A 152 -10.61 1.44 -11.12
C GLU A 152 -11.85 1.91 -10.33
N LEU A 153 -12.80 1.01 -10.09
CA LEU A 153 -13.99 1.29 -9.28
C LEU A 153 -13.63 1.87 -7.90
N CYS A 154 -12.56 1.38 -7.26
CA CYS A 154 -12.15 1.80 -5.92
C CYS A 154 -11.97 3.33 -5.79
N TYR A 155 -11.55 4.00 -6.86
CA TYR A 155 -11.34 5.45 -6.87
C TYR A 155 -12.64 6.27 -6.85
N THR A 156 -13.78 5.63 -7.13
CA THR A 156 -15.11 6.27 -7.10
C THR A 156 -15.88 5.98 -5.81
N LEU A 157 -15.40 5.04 -4.98
CA LEU A 157 -16.12 4.56 -3.81
C LEU A 157 -15.97 5.50 -2.60
N PRO A 158 -16.97 5.57 -1.70
CA PRO A 158 -16.88 6.32 -0.46
C PRO A 158 -15.71 5.87 0.42
N THR A 159 -15.05 6.81 1.11
CA THR A 159 -13.83 6.51 1.88
C THR A 159 -14.03 5.57 3.08
N ASN A 160 -15.26 5.32 3.53
CA ASN A 160 -15.55 4.32 4.57
C ASN A 160 -15.59 2.88 4.04
N THR A 161 -15.73 2.69 2.72
CA THR A 161 -15.61 1.37 2.07
C THR A 161 -14.15 0.91 2.03
N PHE A 162 -13.93 -0.39 1.88
CA PHE A 162 -12.58 -0.95 1.72
C PHE A 162 -11.87 -0.42 0.48
N GLY A 163 -12.54 -0.44 -0.67
CA GLY A 163 -12.00 0.06 -1.94
C GLY A 163 -11.70 1.56 -1.88
N GLY A 164 -12.62 2.38 -1.36
CA GLY A 164 -12.39 3.82 -1.20
C GLY A 164 -11.25 4.15 -0.24
N SER A 165 -11.12 3.40 0.87
CA SER A 165 -9.98 3.51 1.78
C SER A 165 -8.66 3.11 1.11
N TYR A 166 -8.67 2.06 0.28
CA TYR A 166 -7.52 1.63 -0.50
C TYR A 166 -7.10 2.65 -1.56
N ALA A 167 -8.05 3.16 -2.35
CA ALA A 167 -7.78 4.21 -3.34
C ALA A 167 -7.19 5.46 -2.68
N LYS A 168 -7.71 5.88 -1.53
CA LYS A 168 -7.13 6.96 -0.72
C LYS A 168 -5.70 6.66 -0.27
N PHE A 169 -5.42 5.42 0.12
CA PHE A 169 -4.08 5.00 0.54
C PHE A 169 -3.07 5.06 -0.62
N MET A 170 -3.45 4.56 -1.79
CA MET A 170 -2.65 4.56 -3.02
C MET A 170 -2.43 5.99 -3.54
N GLY A 171 -3.50 6.76 -3.69
CA GLY A 171 -3.48 8.11 -4.24
C GLY A 171 -2.65 9.11 -3.41
N LYS A 172 -2.68 9.01 -2.07
CA LYS A 172 -1.85 9.86 -1.19
C LYS A 172 -0.33 9.71 -1.43
N ARG A 173 0.09 8.61 -2.06
CA ARG A 173 1.50 8.24 -2.21
C ARG A 173 1.97 8.16 -3.65
N GLY A 174 1.06 8.35 -4.62
CA GLY A 174 1.36 8.17 -6.04
C GLY A 174 1.72 6.73 -6.39
N PHE A 175 1.18 5.75 -5.67
CA PHE A 175 1.42 4.34 -5.96
C PHE A 175 0.48 3.84 -7.05
N SER A 176 0.98 2.90 -7.86
CA SER A 176 0.16 2.14 -8.81
C SER A 176 0.18 0.65 -8.47
N ALA A 177 -0.97 -0.02 -8.64
CA ALA A 177 -1.05 -1.47 -8.47
C ALA A 177 -0.15 -2.23 -9.47
N ASP A 178 0.10 -1.63 -10.64
CA ASP A 178 0.90 -2.24 -11.71
C ASP A 178 2.42 -2.14 -11.49
N GLU A 179 2.87 -1.36 -10.50
CA GLU A 179 4.31 -1.20 -10.19
C GLU A 179 4.94 -2.44 -9.54
N ARG A 180 4.13 -3.46 -9.22
CA ARG A 180 4.59 -4.68 -8.57
C ARG A 180 5.44 -5.53 -9.54
N PRO A 181 6.69 -5.86 -9.17
CA PRO A 181 7.53 -6.68 -10.03
C PRO A 181 6.91 -8.06 -10.30
N PRO A 182 6.88 -8.53 -11.57
CA PRO A 182 6.36 -9.85 -11.87
C PRO A 182 7.25 -10.93 -11.27
N VAL A 183 6.65 -12.08 -10.96
CA VAL A 183 7.36 -13.26 -10.46
C VAL A 183 8.18 -13.87 -11.60
N ARG A 184 9.42 -14.30 -11.33
CA ARG A 184 10.36 -14.77 -12.36
C ARG A 184 11.03 -16.11 -12.04
N PHE A 185 11.42 -16.33 -10.80
CA PHE A 185 12.33 -17.40 -10.36
C PHE A 185 11.63 -18.50 -9.55
N VAL A 186 10.33 -18.71 -9.78
CA VAL A 186 9.54 -19.76 -9.13
C VAL A 186 9.25 -20.86 -10.14
N ASP A 187 9.74 -22.07 -9.90
CA ASP A 187 9.66 -23.19 -10.86
C ASP A 187 8.36 -24.02 -10.74
N ASP A 188 7.23 -23.35 -10.48
CA ASP A 188 5.90 -23.96 -10.41
C ASP A 188 4.85 -22.86 -10.71
N PRO A 189 4.01 -22.99 -11.77
CA PRO A 189 3.05 -21.95 -12.14
C PRO A 189 2.03 -21.60 -11.05
N GLU A 190 1.56 -22.57 -10.27
CA GLU A 190 0.58 -22.31 -9.21
C GLU A 190 1.26 -21.61 -8.02
N LEU A 191 2.50 -21.99 -7.66
CA LEU A 191 3.29 -21.25 -6.66
C LEU A 191 3.65 -19.84 -7.16
N ALA A 192 3.90 -19.66 -8.45
CA ALA A 192 4.14 -18.35 -9.04
C ALA A 192 2.89 -17.46 -8.93
N TYR A 193 1.69 -18.03 -9.09
CA TYR A 193 0.45 -17.32 -8.79
C TYR A 193 0.33 -16.97 -7.30
N VAL A 194 0.61 -17.90 -6.38
CA VAL A 194 0.59 -17.62 -4.93
C VAL A 194 1.54 -16.47 -4.56
N ALA A 195 2.75 -16.45 -5.13
CA ALA A 195 3.71 -15.37 -4.94
C ALA A 195 3.23 -14.03 -5.53
N THR A 196 2.61 -14.07 -6.71
CA THR A 196 1.99 -12.91 -7.37
C THR A 196 0.88 -12.32 -6.50
N ARG A 197 -0.06 -13.16 -6.05
CA ARG A 197 -1.17 -12.75 -5.19
C ARG A 197 -0.65 -12.08 -3.92
N TYR A 198 0.34 -12.69 -3.25
CA TYR A 198 0.95 -12.13 -2.04
C TYR A 198 1.45 -10.69 -2.25
N ARG A 199 2.11 -10.41 -3.39
CA ARG A 199 2.61 -9.07 -3.72
C ARG A 199 1.49 -8.08 -3.95
N GLU A 200 0.49 -8.51 -4.69
CA GLU A 200 -0.63 -7.68 -5.13
C GLU A 200 -1.54 -7.27 -3.98
N VAL A 201 -1.78 -8.17 -3.01
CA VAL A 201 -2.66 -7.88 -1.87
C VAL A 201 -1.96 -7.21 -0.70
N HIS A 202 -0.63 -7.04 -0.73
CA HIS A 202 0.11 -6.52 0.41
C HIS A 202 -0.33 -5.10 0.81
N ASP A 203 -0.67 -4.25 -0.16
CA ASP A 203 -1.15 -2.89 0.10
C ASP A 203 -2.52 -2.91 0.79
N PHE A 204 -3.34 -3.93 0.54
CA PHE A 204 -4.59 -4.11 1.26
C PHE A 204 -4.34 -4.35 2.74
N TRP A 205 -3.24 -5.01 3.12
CA TRP A 205 -2.92 -5.24 4.53
C TRP A 205 -2.55 -3.95 5.26
N HIS A 206 -1.92 -2.98 4.60
CA HIS A 206 -1.74 -1.65 5.16
C HIS A 206 -3.09 -1.00 5.50
N VAL A 207 -4.08 -1.10 4.61
CA VAL A 207 -5.42 -0.54 4.82
C VAL A 207 -6.17 -1.29 5.93
N LEU A 208 -6.16 -2.62 5.87
CA LEU A 208 -6.88 -3.49 6.80
C LEU A 208 -6.35 -3.34 8.22
N PHE A 209 -5.03 -3.41 8.41
CA PHE A 209 -4.42 -3.24 9.72
C PHE A 209 -4.21 -1.77 10.11
N GLY A 210 -4.50 -0.81 9.23
CA GLY A 210 -4.38 0.62 9.55
C GLY A 210 -2.93 1.10 9.70
N MET A 211 -1.99 0.48 9.00
CA MET A 211 -0.56 0.78 9.07
C MET A 211 -0.09 1.60 7.89
N GLY A 212 0.60 2.71 8.18
CA GLY A 212 1.24 3.52 7.13
C GLY A 212 2.55 2.90 6.62
N THR A 213 3.11 3.51 5.57
CA THR A 213 4.35 3.09 4.89
C THR A 213 5.62 3.74 5.48
N THR A 214 5.59 4.12 6.76
CA THR A 214 6.82 4.57 7.45
C THR A 214 7.69 3.35 7.76
N VAL A 215 9.00 3.51 8.01
CA VAL A 215 9.86 2.37 8.40
C VAL A 215 9.25 1.55 9.54
N LEU A 216 8.66 2.21 10.54
CA LEU A 216 7.99 1.53 11.66
C LEU A 216 6.73 0.76 11.19
N GLY A 217 5.93 1.39 10.34
CA GLY A 217 4.71 0.79 9.80
C GLY A 217 4.98 -0.40 8.88
N GLU A 218 5.93 -0.26 7.96
CA GLU A 218 6.43 -1.35 7.10
C GLU A 218 6.98 -2.50 7.95
N THR A 219 7.80 -2.20 8.96
CA THR A 219 8.36 -3.23 9.86
C THR A 219 7.26 -3.97 10.62
N GLY A 220 6.23 -3.26 11.09
CA GLY A 220 5.09 -3.86 11.77
C GLY A 220 4.24 -4.74 10.85
N ILE A 221 3.97 -4.29 9.62
CA ILE A 221 3.28 -5.11 8.61
C ILE A 221 4.11 -6.33 8.23
N LYS A 222 5.42 -6.18 7.98
CA LYS A 222 6.30 -7.33 7.68
C LYS A 222 6.33 -8.38 8.79
N ALA A 223 6.16 -7.98 10.06
CA ALA A 223 5.99 -8.93 11.16
C ALA A 223 4.66 -9.71 11.05
N VAL A 224 3.54 -9.05 10.71
CA VAL A 224 2.25 -9.72 10.43
C VAL A 224 2.38 -10.66 9.24
N GLU A 225 3.00 -10.19 8.14
CA GLU A 225 3.21 -10.97 6.94
C GLU A 225 4.07 -12.21 7.20
N LEU A 226 5.15 -12.08 7.98
CA LEU A 226 6.00 -13.21 8.36
C LEU A 226 5.18 -14.30 9.06
N LEU A 227 4.31 -13.90 9.99
CA LEU A 227 3.51 -14.83 10.78
C LEU A 227 2.38 -15.49 9.95
N GLN A 228 1.82 -14.76 8.97
CA GLN A 228 0.77 -15.28 8.09
C GLN A 228 1.31 -16.13 6.94
N THR A 229 2.47 -15.76 6.38
CA THR A 229 2.99 -16.36 5.13
C THR A 229 4.18 -17.28 5.35
N GLY A 230 4.94 -17.09 6.43
CA GLY A 230 6.21 -17.79 6.67
C GLY A 230 7.34 -17.38 5.73
N LEU A 231 7.18 -16.34 4.90
CA LEU A 231 8.19 -15.94 3.92
C LEU A 231 9.47 -15.42 4.62
N PRO A 232 10.65 -16.01 4.36
CA PRO A 232 11.90 -15.58 4.99
C PRO A 232 12.25 -14.12 4.72
N MET A 233 11.89 -13.60 3.53
CA MET A 233 12.06 -12.19 3.18
C MET A 233 11.36 -11.25 4.17
N CYS A 234 10.17 -11.61 4.67
CA CYS A 234 9.46 -10.79 5.66
C CYS A 234 10.24 -10.70 6.97
N GLY A 235 10.89 -11.79 7.39
CA GLY A 235 11.78 -11.80 8.56
C GLY A 235 13.00 -10.91 8.35
N MET A 236 13.68 -11.04 7.21
CA MET A 236 14.82 -10.19 6.87
C MET A 236 14.44 -8.71 6.79
N ALA A 237 13.28 -8.38 6.19
CA ALA A 237 12.76 -7.03 6.12
C ALA A 237 12.41 -6.48 7.51
N THR A 238 11.82 -7.30 8.38
CA THR A 238 11.52 -6.93 9.77
C THR A 238 12.80 -6.63 10.56
N LEU A 239 13.82 -7.49 10.42
CA LEU A 239 15.13 -7.28 11.05
C LEU A 239 15.81 -6.00 10.51
N GLY A 240 15.91 -5.86 9.19
CA GLY A 240 16.52 -4.69 8.55
C GLY A 240 15.80 -3.37 8.89
N GLY A 241 14.47 -3.40 8.94
CA GLY A 241 13.65 -2.27 9.39
C GLY A 241 13.92 -1.91 10.84
N THR A 242 14.01 -2.91 11.72
CA THR A 242 14.34 -2.74 13.15
C THR A 242 15.68 -2.03 13.37
N PHE A 243 16.71 -2.39 12.60
CA PHE A 243 18.01 -1.72 12.67
C PHE A 243 17.97 -0.26 12.21
N ARG A 244 17.11 0.07 11.23
CA ARG A 244 16.93 1.43 10.70
C ARG A 244 16.07 2.34 11.61
N LEU A 245 15.42 1.80 12.64
CA LEU A 245 14.64 2.59 13.58
C LEU A 245 15.51 3.29 14.64
N THR A 246 15.08 4.49 15.05
CA THR A 246 15.63 5.18 16.24
C THR A 246 15.36 4.36 17.51
N PRO A 247 16.15 4.51 18.58
CA PRO A 247 15.96 3.75 19.82
C PRO A 247 14.53 3.85 20.38
N VAL A 248 13.91 5.03 20.31
CA VAL A 248 12.53 5.26 20.73
C VAL A 248 11.53 4.44 19.90
N LYS A 249 11.62 4.51 18.57
CA LYS A 249 10.73 3.75 17.68
C LYS A 249 10.98 2.25 17.78
N ARG A 250 12.23 1.83 18.00
CA ARG A 250 12.60 0.43 18.20
C ARG A 250 12.01 -0.12 19.50
N ARG A 251 12.06 0.65 20.59
CA ARG A 251 11.38 0.28 21.85
C ARG A 251 9.88 0.12 21.63
N LEU A 252 9.24 1.08 20.95
CA LEU A 252 7.83 1.01 20.60
C LEU A 252 7.50 -0.21 19.71
N LEU A 253 8.36 -0.53 18.75
CA LEU A 253 8.23 -1.73 17.92
C LEU A 253 8.19 -3.00 18.80
N TYR A 254 9.18 -3.16 19.69
CA TYR A 254 9.27 -4.32 20.57
C TYR A 254 8.16 -4.40 21.63
N SER A 255 7.80 -3.27 22.26
CA SER A 255 6.84 -3.26 23.37
C SER A 255 5.38 -3.29 22.93
N THR A 256 5.09 -2.87 21.70
CA THR A 256 3.72 -2.64 21.25
C THR A 256 3.42 -3.34 19.93
N TYR A 257 4.21 -3.08 18.89
CA TYR A 257 3.87 -3.57 17.55
C TYR A 257 4.18 -5.05 17.34
N PHE A 258 5.24 -5.62 17.92
CA PHE A 258 5.49 -7.07 17.82
C PHE A 258 4.46 -7.90 18.60
N PRO A 259 4.13 -7.57 19.86
CA PRO A 259 3.02 -8.22 20.55
C PRO A 259 1.69 -8.09 19.80
N TRP A 260 1.39 -6.90 19.27
CA TRP A 260 0.21 -6.69 18.43
C TRP A 260 0.26 -7.55 17.16
N ALA A 261 1.37 -7.55 16.42
CA ALA A 261 1.50 -8.31 15.18
C ALA A 261 1.30 -9.80 15.42
N LEU A 262 1.83 -10.32 16.52
CA LEU A 262 1.60 -11.71 16.93
C LEU A 262 0.11 -11.99 17.15
N GLN A 263 -0.58 -11.15 17.92
CA GLN A 263 -2.01 -11.34 18.19
C GLN A 263 -2.86 -11.16 16.93
N ALA A 264 -2.59 -10.12 16.14
CA ALA A 264 -3.34 -9.79 14.95
C ALA A 264 -3.18 -10.88 13.88
N ALA A 265 -1.95 -11.34 13.63
CA ALA A 265 -1.68 -12.38 12.65
C ALA A 265 -2.22 -13.75 13.09
N THR A 266 -2.15 -14.12 14.36
CA THR A 266 -2.63 -15.45 14.80
C THR A 266 -4.15 -15.55 14.86
N LYS A 267 -4.85 -14.42 15.03
CA LYS A 267 -6.31 -14.38 15.20
C LYS A 267 -7.06 -14.04 13.92
N CYS A 268 -6.44 -13.37 12.95
CA CYS A 268 -7.13 -12.99 11.73
C CYS A 268 -7.40 -14.19 10.81
N ALA A 269 -8.33 -14.01 9.88
CA ALA A 269 -8.55 -14.98 8.80
C ALA A 269 -7.25 -15.18 7.98
N PRO A 270 -7.06 -16.37 7.35
CA PRO A 270 -5.94 -16.61 6.45
C PRO A 270 -5.91 -15.59 5.32
N LEU A 271 -4.95 -14.66 5.34
CA LEU A 271 -4.98 -13.48 4.47
C LEU A 271 -4.93 -13.84 2.98
N MET A 272 -4.25 -14.94 2.64
CA MET A 272 -4.17 -15.44 1.26
C MET A 272 -5.47 -16.06 0.75
N CYS A 273 -6.41 -16.41 1.63
CA CYS A 273 -7.69 -17.05 1.28
C CYS A 273 -8.86 -16.06 1.21
N ILE A 274 -8.61 -14.75 1.26
CA ILE A 274 -9.66 -13.72 1.19
C ILE A 274 -9.87 -13.29 -0.27
N GLU A 275 -11.11 -13.28 -0.74
CA GLU A 275 -11.54 -12.76 -2.06
C GLU A 275 -11.73 -11.22 -2.00
N TYR A 276 -10.65 -10.46 -1.77
CA TYR A 276 -10.66 -9.01 -1.64
C TYR A 276 -11.42 -8.29 -2.78
N GLU A 277 -11.28 -8.83 -3.98
CA GLU A 277 -11.84 -8.35 -5.24
C GLU A 277 -13.38 -8.25 -5.20
N LYS A 278 -14.03 -9.03 -4.34
CA LYS A 278 -15.50 -9.06 -4.17
C LYS A 278 -16.01 -8.11 -3.09
N HIS A 279 -15.12 -7.41 -2.38
CA HIS A 279 -15.44 -6.68 -1.15
C HIS A 279 -15.04 -5.20 -1.20
N PHE A 280 -14.76 -4.63 -2.37
CA PHE A 280 -14.36 -3.23 -2.47
C PHE A 280 -15.44 -2.25 -2.00
N GLU A 281 -16.72 -2.56 -2.23
CA GLU A 281 -17.85 -1.71 -1.85
C GLU A 281 -18.26 -1.89 -0.38
N ASP A 282 -17.79 -2.95 0.27
CA ASP A 282 -18.15 -3.25 1.66
C ASP A 282 -17.51 -2.26 2.64
N ASP A 283 -18.19 -1.99 3.75
CA ASP A 283 -17.67 -1.14 4.81
C ASP A 283 -16.40 -1.76 5.44
N LEU A 284 -15.34 -0.95 5.53
CA LEU A 284 -14.04 -1.40 6.01
C LEU A 284 -14.09 -1.93 7.45
N GLN A 285 -14.90 -1.33 8.33
CA GLN A 285 -14.99 -1.80 9.72
C GLN A 285 -15.76 -3.12 9.82
N LEU A 286 -16.75 -3.34 8.97
CA LEU A 286 -17.43 -4.63 8.88
C LEU A 286 -16.50 -5.73 8.39
N LEU A 287 -15.67 -5.47 7.38
CA LEU A 287 -14.67 -6.44 6.91
C LEU A 287 -13.62 -6.75 7.99
N ARG A 288 -13.16 -5.72 8.72
CA ARG A 288 -12.23 -5.94 9.84
C ARG A 288 -12.82 -6.86 10.90
N LYS A 289 -14.10 -6.66 11.26
CA LYS A 289 -14.81 -7.56 12.19
C LYS A 289 -14.93 -8.97 11.60
N ARG A 290 -15.38 -9.08 10.35
CA ARG A 290 -15.60 -10.36 9.65
C ARG A 290 -14.35 -11.23 9.57
N TRP A 291 -13.20 -10.62 9.29
CA TRP A 291 -11.93 -11.32 9.14
C TRP A 291 -11.06 -11.28 10.40
N ASN A 292 -11.63 -10.82 11.52
CA ASN A 292 -10.94 -10.66 12.80
C ASN A 292 -9.60 -9.90 12.67
N ILE A 293 -9.60 -8.87 11.82
CA ILE A 293 -8.47 -7.97 11.64
C ILE A 293 -8.48 -6.99 12.80
N GLN A 294 -7.42 -7.03 13.59
CA GLN A 294 -7.19 -6.10 14.69
C GLN A 294 -6.28 -4.99 14.20
N PRO A 295 -6.80 -3.75 13.99
CA PRO A 295 -5.97 -2.65 13.54
C PRO A 295 -4.83 -2.38 14.52
N ALA A 296 -3.74 -1.84 13.99
CA ALA A 296 -2.58 -1.47 14.78
C ALA A 296 -2.94 -0.42 15.83
N PRO A 297 -2.35 -0.50 17.03
CA PRO A 297 -2.49 0.53 18.03
C PRO A 297 -2.09 1.89 17.44
N PRO A 298 -2.82 2.97 17.73
CA PRO A 298 -2.46 4.29 17.24
C PRO A 298 -1.06 4.64 17.76
N LEU A 299 -0.28 5.34 16.93
CA LEU A 299 0.97 5.91 17.40
C LEU A 299 0.67 6.82 18.60
N PRO A 300 1.48 6.75 19.68
CA PRO A 300 1.39 7.74 20.73
C PRO A 300 1.52 9.12 20.07
N THR A 301 0.44 9.89 20.07
CA THR A 301 0.53 11.31 19.71
C THR A 301 1.62 11.89 20.59
N GLN A 302 2.60 12.58 20.01
CA GLN A 302 3.39 13.49 20.82
C GLN A 302 2.37 14.40 21.49
N SER A 303 2.18 14.21 22.79
CA SER A 303 1.20 14.97 23.55
C SER A 303 1.54 16.44 23.39
N LYS A 304 0.52 17.27 23.53
CA LYS A 304 0.56 18.74 23.46
C LYS A 304 1.47 19.39 24.52
N SER A 305 2.58 18.78 24.94
CA SER A 305 3.50 19.36 25.92
C SER A 305 4.50 20.35 25.30
N SER A 306 4.68 20.34 23.98
CA SER A 306 5.55 21.31 23.29
C SER A 306 4.85 22.66 23.02
N ALA A 307 3.52 22.75 23.15
CA ALA A 307 2.78 24.01 23.02
C ALA A 307 2.69 24.79 24.34
N GLU A 308 2.85 24.12 25.50
CA GLU A 308 2.90 24.77 26.82
C GLU A 308 4.33 25.17 27.23
N ALA A 309 5.35 24.47 26.76
CA ALA A 309 6.76 24.81 27.00
C ALA A 309 7.25 26.06 26.22
N GLN A 310 6.42 26.63 25.34
CA GLN A 310 6.67 27.91 24.65
C GLN A 310 5.78 29.06 25.17
N ARG A 311 5.03 28.82 26.27
CA ARG A 311 4.19 29.81 26.94
C ARG A 311 4.58 30.05 28.41
N GLN A 312 5.75 29.58 28.83
CA GLN A 312 6.35 29.90 30.13
C GLN A 312 7.69 30.60 29.92
#